data_AF-A0A534A3J8-F1
#
_entry.id   AF-A0A534A3J8-F1
#
_cell.length_a   1.000
_cell.length_b   1.000
_cell.length_c   1.000
_cell.angle_alpha   90.00
_cell.angle_beta   90.00
_cell.angle_gamma   90.00
#
_symmetry.space_group_name_H-M   'P 1'
#
loop_
_entity.id
_entity.type
_entity.pdbx_description
1 polymer ?
#
loop_
_entity_poly.entity_id
_entity_poly.type
_entity_poly.pdbx_seq_one_letter_code
_entity_poly.pdbx_strand_id
1 'polypeptide(L)'
;MTGKSARSTAMIRQYMAGALRIQDSRRQHRGAFAHKLRLTIHTCGPLRKGCANMLCIAAAAAHLKHWASTDMRKIHLLLLALSLMPILAFAEDECTDRPECWPEGSSMRNGLLLVQQQNAAEKLLAIKHQELIKLVSSSSTEEVRVDERLLAALKTQQVAWLKYRTEECELVGSLTGAGGTWPSTYANKCAVNHTDQRLRRVRAAIQCIEKIPNEKRLFEQNNCLQQLAPLTNK
;
A
#
# COMPACT_ATOMS: atom_id res chain seq x y z
N MET A 1 -2.90 45.43 -11.91
CA MET A 1 -2.33 44.36 -11.06
C MET A 1 -3.32 43.20 -10.95
N THR A 2 -3.40 42.33 -11.95
CA THR A 2 -4.27 41.13 -11.94
C THR A 2 -3.57 40.05 -12.75
N GLY A 3 -2.77 39.20 -12.10
CA GLY A 3 -1.95 38.23 -12.84
C GLY A 3 -1.24 37.14 -12.03
N LYS A 4 -1.58 36.92 -10.76
CA LYS A 4 -0.96 35.84 -9.95
C LYS A 4 -1.91 34.72 -9.52
N SER A 5 -3.23 34.87 -9.70
CA SER A 5 -4.22 33.89 -9.21
C SER A 5 -4.33 32.62 -10.06
N ALA A 6 -3.89 32.62 -11.33
CA ALA A 6 -4.10 31.47 -12.22
C ALA A 6 -2.97 30.43 -12.20
N ARG A 7 -1.76 30.78 -11.74
CA ARG A 7 -0.63 29.82 -11.67
C ARG A 7 -0.68 28.89 -10.45
N SER A 8 -1.32 29.32 -9.36
CA SER A 8 -1.40 28.53 -8.12
C SER A 8 -2.36 27.34 -8.26
N THR A 9 -3.42 27.47 -9.05
CA THR A 9 -4.42 26.42 -9.26
C THR A 9 -3.94 25.31 -10.20
N ALA A 10 -2.98 25.62 -11.10
CA ALA A 10 -2.40 24.63 -12.01
C ALA A 10 -1.41 23.69 -11.29
N MET A 11 -0.65 24.19 -10.31
CA MET A 11 0.33 23.39 -9.58
C MET A 11 -0.33 22.42 -8.58
N ILE A 12 -1.48 22.80 -7.99
CA ILE A 12 -2.27 21.95 -7.07
C ILE A 12 -2.87 20.73 -7.80
N ARG A 13 -3.22 20.86 -9.08
CA ARG A 13 -3.73 19.72 -9.89
C ARG A 13 -2.66 18.69 -10.24
N GLN A 14 -1.39 19.10 -10.33
CA GLN A 14 -0.29 18.19 -10.68
C GLN A 14 0.15 17.30 -9.50
N TYR A 15 0.07 17.80 -8.27
CA TYR A 15 0.41 17.01 -7.07
C TYR A 15 -0.70 16.00 -6.67
N MET A 16 -1.98 16.32 -6.89
CA MET A 16 -3.09 15.40 -6.66
C MET A 16 -3.08 14.18 -7.62
N ALA A 17 -2.52 14.33 -8.82
CA ALA A 17 -2.42 13.25 -9.81
C ALA A 17 -1.33 12.21 -9.46
N GLY A 18 -0.34 12.57 -8.63
CA GLY A 18 0.72 11.66 -8.18
C GLY A 18 0.27 10.72 -7.05
N ALA A 19 -0.54 11.20 -6.11
CA ALA A 19 -1.01 10.43 -4.96
C ALA A 19 -2.07 9.37 -5.33
N LEU A 20 -2.92 9.65 -6.32
CA LEU A 20 -3.90 8.70 -6.84
C LEU A 20 -3.27 7.54 -7.63
N ARG A 21 -2.08 7.73 -8.22
CA ARG A 21 -1.42 6.71 -9.06
C ARG A 21 -0.75 5.58 -8.25
N ILE A 22 -0.46 5.80 -6.96
CA ILE A 22 0.17 4.81 -6.07
C ILE A 22 -0.86 3.89 -5.38
N GLN A 23 -2.11 4.36 -5.19
CA GLN A 23 -3.18 3.52 -4.63
C GLN A 23 -3.81 2.56 -5.66
N ASP A 24 -3.84 2.93 -6.95
CA ASP A 24 -4.49 2.11 -7.98
C ASP A 24 -3.67 0.86 -8.36
N SER A 25 -2.33 0.96 -8.34
CA SER A 25 -1.44 -0.16 -8.65
C SER A 25 -1.56 -1.32 -7.64
N ARG A 26 -1.87 -1.06 -6.36
CA ARG A 26 -2.08 -2.13 -5.37
C ARG A 26 -3.45 -2.81 -5.45
N ARG A 27 -4.44 -2.19 -6.11
CA ARG A 27 -5.79 -2.75 -6.26
C ARG A 27 -5.92 -3.64 -7.51
N GLN A 28 -5.17 -3.35 -8.57
CA GLN A 28 -5.17 -4.13 -9.81
C GLN A 28 -4.48 -5.52 -9.70
N HIS A 29 -3.46 -5.67 -8.85
CA HIS A 29 -2.77 -6.96 -8.68
C HIS A 29 -3.52 -8.03 -7.86
N ARG A 30 -4.63 -7.69 -7.18
CA ARG A 30 -5.47 -8.67 -6.46
C ARG A 30 -6.73 -9.13 -7.21
N GLY A 31 -7.06 -8.52 -8.35
CA GLY A 31 -8.26 -8.86 -9.14
C GLY A 31 -8.01 -9.79 -10.34
N ALA A 32 -6.75 -9.99 -10.76
CA ALA A 32 -6.43 -10.71 -12.00
C ALA A 32 -6.21 -12.22 -11.85
N PHE A 33 -6.35 -12.79 -10.65
CA PHE A 33 -6.11 -14.22 -10.39
C PHE A 33 -7.38 -15.08 -10.22
N ALA A 34 -8.58 -14.49 -10.35
CA ALA A 34 -9.84 -15.18 -10.10
C ALA A 34 -10.83 -15.23 -11.29
N HIS A 35 -10.38 -14.92 -12.52
CA HIS A 35 -11.27 -14.87 -13.69
C HIS A 35 -10.83 -15.71 -14.91
N LYS A 36 -9.87 -16.63 -14.73
CA LYS A 36 -9.34 -17.47 -15.82
C LYS A 36 -9.59 -18.96 -15.58
N LEU A 37 -10.85 -19.32 -15.30
CA LEU A 37 -11.30 -20.72 -15.26
C LEU A 37 -12.83 -20.83 -15.31
N ARG A 38 -13.45 -20.27 -16.36
CA ARG A 38 -14.81 -20.62 -16.81
C ARG A 38 -15.12 -19.83 -18.07
N LEU A 39 -15.11 -20.51 -19.21
CA LEU A 39 -15.90 -20.23 -20.43
C LEU A 39 -15.17 -20.85 -21.63
N THR A 40 -15.23 -22.17 -21.70
CA THR A 40 -15.16 -22.89 -22.97
C THR A 40 -16.23 -23.95 -22.85
N ILE A 41 -17.27 -23.88 -23.69
CA ILE A 41 -18.16 -24.96 -24.17
C ILE A 41 -19.50 -24.32 -24.63
N HIS A 42 -19.97 -24.77 -25.80
CA HIS A 42 -21.12 -24.34 -26.62
C HIS A 42 -20.86 -23.07 -27.46
N THR A 43 -20.86 -23.13 -28.80
CA THR A 43 -21.91 -23.67 -29.68
C THR A 43 -21.41 -24.24 -31.01
N CYS A 44 -21.98 -25.38 -31.43
CA CYS A 44 -22.00 -25.90 -32.80
C CYS A 44 -23.42 -25.68 -33.39
N GLY A 45 -23.53 -25.27 -34.66
CA GLY A 45 -24.78 -25.36 -35.45
C GLY A 45 -24.89 -24.37 -36.64
N PRO A 46 -25.55 -24.73 -37.76
CA PRO A 46 -25.00 -24.50 -39.11
C PRO A 46 -25.91 -23.77 -40.16
N LEU A 47 -25.31 -23.47 -41.32
CA LEU A 47 -25.86 -23.47 -42.71
C LEU A 47 -27.10 -22.61 -43.10
N ARG A 48 -26.93 -21.62 -44.01
CA ARG A 48 -27.43 -21.65 -45.43
C ARG A 48 -27.48 -20.26 -46.16
N LYS A 49 -26.92 -20.29 -47.39
CA LYS A 49 -27.38 -19.79 -48.72
C LYS A 49 -27.48 -18.30 -49.11
N GLY A 50 -26.84 -18.01 -50.27
CA GLY A 50 -27.42 -17.27 -51.42
C GLY A 50 -26.71 -15.95 -51.79
N CYS A 51 -25.71 -15.94 -52.68
CA CYS A 51 -25.77 -15.73 -54.16
C CYS A 51 -25.85 -14.26 -54.62
N ALA A 52 -24.82 -13.75 -55.31
CA ALA A 52 -24.87 -13.33 -56.73
C ALA A 52 -23.59 -12.60 -57.24
N ASN A 53 -23.20 -12.97 -58.47
CA ASN A 53 -22.40 -12.29 -59.50
C ASN A 53 -20.89 -12.05 -59.28
N MET A 54 -19.99 -12.85 -59.88
CA MET A 54 -19.54 -12.92 -61.30
C MET A 54 -18.70 -11.73 -61.81
N LEU A 55 -17.41 -12.04 -62.01
CA LEU A 55 -16.44 -11.60 -63.04
C LEU A 55 -16.15 -10.11 -63.25
N CYS A 56 -14.87 -9.74 -63.08
CA CYS A 56 -14.11 -9.08 -64.15
C CYS A 56 -12.59 -9.29 -63.99
N ILE A 57 -12.03 -10.04 -64.94
CA ILE A 57 -10.82 -9.75 -65.72
C ILE A 57 -9.48 -9.59 -64.96
N ALA A 58 -8.65 -10.61 -65.12
CA ALA A 58 -7.21 -10.54 -65.00
C ALA A 58 -6.61 -9.59 -66.05
N ALA A 59 -5.64 -8.76 -65.63
CA ALA A 59 -4.43 -8.32 -66.36
C ALA A 59 -4.08 -6.85 -66.08
N ALA A 60 -3.24 -6.66 -65.06
CA ALA A 60 -2.24 -5.59 -65.03
C ALA A 60 -1.04 -6.17 -64.25
N ALA A 61 -0.22 -6.96 -64.93
CA ALA A 61 1.02 -6.46 -65.53
C ALA A 61 1.95 -5.87 -64.47
N ALA A 62 2.76 -6.78 -63.92
CA ALA A 62 4.12 -6.58 -63.46
C ALA A 62 4.72 -5.18 -63.72
N HIS A 63 4.97 -4.41 -62.65
CA HIS A 63 6.11 -3.47 -62.63
C HIS A 63 6.54 -2.95 -61.24
N LEU A 64 6.29 -3.64 -60.13
CA LEU A 64 6.72 -3.18 -58.80
C LEU A 64 7.32 -4.30 -57.92
N LYS A 65 8.05 -5.25 -58.55
CA LYS A 65 8.74 -6.35 -57.86
C LYS A 65 10.25 -6.29 -58.10
N HIS A 66 10.91 -5.16 -57.78
CA HIS A 66 12.39 -5.15 -57.81
C HIS A 66 13.12 -4.12 -56.92
N TRP A 67 12.46 -3.43 -55.99
CA TRP A 67 13.12 -2.42 -55.13
C TRP A 67 12.97 -2.66 -53.62
N ALA A 68 12.66 -3.89 -53.19
CA ALA A 68 12.37 -4.18 -51.78
C ALA A 68 13.15 -5.37 -51.19
N SER A 69 14.29 -5.76 -51.78
CA SER A 69 15.00 -7.00 -51.37
C SER A 69 16.38 -6.74 -50.74
N THR A 70 17.06 -5.64 -51.06
CA THR A 70 18.46 -5.44 -50.63
C THR A 70 18.64 -4.45 -49.48
N ASP A 71 17.66 -3.58 -49.18
CA ASP A 71 17.77 -2.60 -48.09
C ASP A 71 17.32 -3.12 -46.72
N MET A 72 16.31 -4.00 -46.68
CA MET A 72 15.77 -4.53 -45.42
C MET A 72 16.80 -5.35 -44.61
N ARG A 73 17.77 -6.01 -45.26
CA ARG A 73 18.83 -6.77 -44.59
C ARG A 73 19.84 -5.87 -43.87
N LYS A 74 20.15 -4.69 -44.43
CA LYS A 74 21.07 -3.72 -43.82
C LYS A 74 20.42 -2.98 -42.65
N ILE A 75 19.12 -2.68 -42.77
CA ILE A 75 18.33 -2.07 -41.68
C ILE A 75 18.19 -3.04 -40.49
N HIS A 76 17.97 -4.34 -40.74
CA HIS A 76 17.94 -5.33 -39.66
C HIS A 76 19.28 -5.51 -38.94
N LEU A 77 20.41 -5.45 -39.65
CA LEU A 77 21.74 -5.52 -39.03
C LEU A 77 22.08 -4.28 -38.20
N LEU A 78 21.65 -3.08 -38.63
CA LEU A 78 21.80 -1.84 -37.84
C LEU A 78 20.93 -1.83 -36.58
N LEU A 79 19.71 -2.36 -36.65
CA LEU A 79 18.83 -2.51 -35.47
C LEU A 79 19.36 -3.53 -34.45
N LEU A 80 19.95 -4.65 -34.93
CA LEU A 80 20.62 -5.63 -34.07
C LEU A 80 21.90 -5.06 -33.42
N ALA A 81 22.66 -4.24 -34.14
CA ALA A 81 23.84 -3.56 -33.60
C ALA A 81 23.47 -2.52 -32.53
N LEU A 82 22.34 -1.80 -32.68
CA LEU A 82 21.83 -0.90 -31.64
C LEU A 82 21.33 -1.63 -30.39
N SER A 83 20.83 -2.88 -30.51
CA SER A 83 20.41 -3.68 -29.34
C SER A 83 21.55 -4.28 -28.53
N LEU A 84 22.79 -4.20 -29.04
CA LEU A 84 23.98 -4.77 -28.41
C LEU A 84 24.79 -3.75 -27.61
N MET A 85 24.35 -2.49 -27.50
CA MET A 85 24.91 -1.58 -26.50
C MET A 85 24.50 -2.09 -25.12
N PRO A 86 25.42 -2.61 -24.29
CA PRO A 86 25.12 -2.86 -22.90
C PRO A 86 24.89 -1.47 -22.33
N ILE A 87 23.65 -1.17 -21.97
CA ILE A 87 23.39 -0.08 -21.03
C ILE A 87 24.09 -0.53 -19.76
N LEU A 88 25.34 -0.08 -19.58
CA LEU A 88 25.98 -0.02 -18.27
C LEU A 88 25.18 1.04 -17.50
N ALA A 89 23.97 0.65 -17.10
CA ALA A 89 23.25 1.29 -16.02
C ALA A 89 24.11 0.96 -14.80
N PHE A 90 25.01 1.88 -14.47
CA PHE A 90 25.55 1.95 -13.13
C PHE A 90 24.33 2.09 -12.22
N ALA A 91 23.92 0.98 -11.62
CA ALA A 91 23.10 1.02 -10.42
C ALA A 91 24.00 1.59 -9.33
N GLU A 92 24.17 2.91 -9.35
CA GLU A 92 24.65 3.64 -8.19
C GLU A 92 23.57 3.41 -7.13
N ASP A 93 23.88 2.65 -6.08
CA ASP A 93 22.98 2.52 -4.91
C ASP A 93 22.75 3.93 -4.39
N GLU A 94 21.63 4.53 -4.81
CA GLU A 94 21.29 5.90 -4.51
C GLU A 94 21.08 6.00 -3.00
N CYS A 95 22.11 6.51 -2.31
CA CYS A 95 22.18 6.67 -0.86
C CYS A 95 21.19 7.76 -0.43
N THR A 96 19.89 7.53 -0.57
CA THR A 96 18.84 8.50 -0.21
C THR A 96 17.86 7.91 0.80
N ASP A 97 17.82 6.59 0.92
CA ASP A 97 16.96 5.80 1.79
C ASP A 97 17.59 5.47 3.16
N ARG A 98 18.88 5.76 3.34
CA ARG A 98 19.62 5.53 4.60
C ARG A 98 19.90 6.83 5.35
N PRO A 99 19.74 6.86 6.69
CA PRO A 99 20.04 8.05 7.50
C PRO A 99 21.46 8.60 7.33
N GLU A 100 22.44 7.71 7.13
CA GLU A 100 23.87 8.03 7.05
C GLU A 100 24.20 8.90 5.84
N CYS A 101 23.35 8.89 4.80
CA CYS A 101 23.55 9.67 3.60
C CYS A 101 23.15 11.14 3.75
N TRP A 102 22.49 11.49 4.86
CA TRP A 102 21.97 12.81 5.11
C TRP A 102 22.73 13.48 6.26
N PRO A 103 22.96 14.81 6.20
CA PRO A 103 23.64 15.55 7.26
C PRO A 103 22.95 15.38 8.62
N GLU A 104 23.74 15.41 9.69
CA GLU A 104 23.22 15.41 11.05
C GLU A 104 22.27 16.59 11.27
N GLY A 105 21.17 16.36 12.00
CA GLY A 105 20.14 17.37 12.24
C GLY A 105 19.20 17.66 11.06
N SER A 106 19.47 17.15 9.85
CA SER A 106 18.57 17.35 8.71
C SER A 106 17.21 16.66 8.92
N SER A 107 16.15 17.23 8.33
CA SER A 107 14.81 16.62 8.34
C SER A 107 14.82 15.22 7.71
N MET A 108 15.57 15.03 6.62
CA MET A 108 15.66 13.72 5.97
C MET A 108 16.29 12.65 6.87
N ARG A 109 17.45 12.95 7.50
CA ARG A 109 18.08 12.01 8.44
C ARG A 109 17.13 11.66 9.59
N ASN A 110 16.55 12.68 10.23
CA ASN A 110 15.63 12.49 11.35
C ASN A 110 14.38 11.72 10.94
N GLY A 111 13.79 12.05 9.79
CA GLY A 111 12.62 11.39 9.23
C GLY A 111 12.87 9.89 9.01
N LEU A 112 14.02 9.52 8.43
CA LEU A 112 14.38 8.12 8.21
C LEU A 112 14.61 7.35 9.52
N LEU A 113 15.29 7.95 10.50
CA LEU A 113 15.46 7.35 11.83
C LEU A 113 14.10 7.12 12.52
N LEU A 114 13.18 8.08 12.42
CA LEU A 114 11.84 7.95 12.98
C LEU A 114 11.03 6.84 12.27
N VAL A 115 11.18 6.68 10.94
CA VAL A 115 10.55 5.56 10.22
C VAL A 115 11.08 4.22 10.71
N GLN A 116 12.40 4.10 10.93
CA GLN A 116 12.99 2.87 11.48
C GLN A 116 12.44 2.57 12.88
N GLN A 117 12.37 3.58 13.75
CA GLN A 117 11.81 3.45 15.09
C GLN A 117 10.33 3.05 15.05
N GLN A 118 9.54 3.70 14.18
CA GLN A 118 8.13 3.39 13.99
C GLN A 118 7.95 1.93 13.55
N ASN A 119 8.72 1.47 12.56
CA ASN A 119 8.66 0.10 12.07
C ASN A 119 8.97 -0.93 13.18
N ALA A 120 9.95 -0.64 14.03
CA ALA A 120 10.28 -1.49 15.17
C ALA A 120 9.14 -1.52 16.20
N ALA A 121 8.61 -0.35 16.58
CA ALA A 121 7.52 -0.21 17.53
C ALA A 121 6.22 -0.86 17.02
N GLU A 122 5.91 -0.73 15.73
CA GLU A 122 4.73 -1.35 15.11
C GLU A 122 4.80 -2.87 15.10
N LYS A 123 5.96 -3.44 14.75
CA LYS A 123 6.18 -4.90 14.81
C LYS A 123 5.92 -5.43 16.23
N LEU A 124 6.47 -4.73 17.22
CA LEU A 124 6.31 -5.09 18.62
C LEU A 124 4.86 -4.92 19.11
N LEU A 125 4.18 -3.85 18.67
CA LEU A 125 2.75 -3.65 18.93
C LEU A 125 1.90 -4.76 18.33
N ALA A 126 2.18 -5.20 17.10
CA ALA A 126 1.45 -6.29 16.46
C ALA A 126 1.62 -7.61 17.24
N ILE A 127 2.85 -7.93 17.66
CA ILE A 127 3.14 -9.10 18.50
C ILE A 127 2.34 -9.04 19.81
N LYS A 128 2.41 -7.91 20.52
CA LYS A 128 1.70 -7.76 21.80
C LYS A 128 0.18 -7.71 21.64
N HIS A 129 -0.34 -7.16 20.57
CA HIS A 129 -1.77 -7.23 20.29
C HIS A 129 -2.22 -8.67 20.03
N GLN A 130 -1.43 -9.46 19.29
CA GLN A 130 -1.73 -10.88 19.09
C GLN A 130 -1.67 -11.69 20.40
N GLU A 131 -0.70 -11.40 21.27
CA GLU A 131 -0.59 -11.98 22.61
C GLU A 131 -1.83 -11.65 23.46
N LEU A 132 -2.28 -10.39 23.46
CA LEU A 132 -3.50 -9.98 24.13
C LEU A 132 -4.73 -10.74 23.61
N ILE A 133 -4.88 -10.85 22.28
CA ILE A 133 -5.99 -11.61 21.68
C ILE A 133 -5.97 -13.07 22.13
N LYS A 134 -4.80 -13.71 22.14
CA LYS A 134 -4.64 -15.09 22.61
C LYS A 134 -5.04 -15.22 24.07
N LEU A 135 -4.52 -14.34 24.94
CA LEU A 135 -4.82 -14.34 26.38
C LEU A 135 -6.32 -14.16 26.67
N VAL A 136 -6.98 -13.23 25.97
CA VAL A 136 -8.42 -13.02 26.10
C VAL A 136 -9.18 -14.26 25.61
N SER A 137 -8.79 -14.86 24.49
CA SER A 137 -9.46 -16.05 23.94
C SER A 137 -9.29 -17.31 24.79
N SER A 138 -8.14 -17.47 25.44
CA SER A 138 -7.84 -18.63 26.30
C SER A 138 -8.54 -18.58 27.66
N SER A 139 -9.26 -17.51 27.97
CA SER A 139 -10.01 -17.38 29.23
C SER A 139 -11.36 -18.12 29.21
N SER A 140 -11.63 -18.91 28.17
CA SER A 140 -12.84 -19.74 28.06
C SER A 140 -12.73 -21.00 28.92
N THR A 141 -13.85 -21.45 29.49
CA THR A 141 -14.01 -22.79 30.11
C THR A 141 -14.87 -23.68 29.22
N GLU A 142 -15.03 -24.96 29.57
CA GLU A 142 -15.95 -25.86 28.84
C GLU A 142 -17.40 -25.37 28.86
N GLU A 143 -17.80 -24.67 29.93
CA GLU A 143 -19.17 -24.22 30.17
C GLU A 143 -19.43 -22.80 29.67
N VAL A 144 -18.41 -21.92 29.69
CA VAL A 144 -18.57 -20.51 29.33
C VAL A 144 -17.47 -20.05 28.38
N ARG A 145 -17.91 -19.58 27.21
CA ARG A 145 -17.02 -19.09 26.15
C ARG A 145 -16.82 -17.59 26.23
N VAL A 146 -15.64 -17.14 25.79
CA VAL A 146 -15.35 -15.73 25.57
C VAL A 146 -16.28 -15.16 24.51
N ASP A 147 -16.78 -13.95 24.74
CA ASP A 147 -17.62 -13.22 23.80
C ASP A 147 -16.87 -12.96 22.48
N GLU A 148 -17.34 -13.57 21.40
CA GLU A 148 -16.78 -13.37 20.06
C GLU A 148 -16.87 -11.91 19.61
N ARG A 149 -17.88 -11.17 20.08
CA ARG A 149 -18.03 -9.73 19.80
C ARG A 149 -16.87 -8.94 20.40
N LEU A 150 -16.41 -9.30 21.60
CA LEU A 150 -15.26 -8.66 22.24
C LEU A 150 -13.98 -8.91 21.43
N LEU A 151 -13.72 -10.15 21.03
CA LEU A 151 -12.55 -10.50 20.21
C LEU A 151 -12.56 -9.77 18.85
N ALA A 152 -13.74 -9.70 18.21
CA ALA A 152 -13.92 -8.96 16.96
C ALA A 152 -13.70 -7.45 17.15
N ALA A 153 -14.20 -6.88 18.26
CA ALA A 153 -14.01 -5.48 18.60
C ALA A 153 -12.54 -5.14 18.84
N LEU A 154 -11.79 -5.98 19.57
CA LEU A 154 -10.35 -5.77 19.82
C LEU A 154 -9.52 -5.76 18.52
N LYS A 155 -9.85 -6.64 17.56
CA LYS A 155 -9.20 -6.69 16.25
C LYS A 155 -9.56 -5.46 15.40
N THR A 156 -10.85 -5.17 15.29
CA THR A 156 -11.35 -4.04 14.47
C THR A 156 -10.85 -2.71 15.02
N GLN A 157 -10.86 -2.53 16.34
CA GLN A 157 -10.42 -1.29 16.97
C GLN A 157 -8.91 -1.07 16.78
N GLN A 158 -8.08 -2.12 16.76
CA GLN A 158 -6.65 -1.98 16.44
C GLN A 158 -6.41 -1.53 15.00
N VAL A 159 -7.16 -2.07 14.04
CA VAL A 159 -7.11 -1.64 12.63
C VAL A 159 -7.55 -0.18 12.49
N ALA A 160 -8.66 0.20 13.14
CA ALA A 160 -9.16 1.57 13.13
C ALA A 160 -8.17 2.54 13.79
N TRP A 161 -7.53 2.14 14.89
CA TRP A 161 -6.53 2.94 15.57
C TRP A 161 -5.29 3.21 14.70
N LEU A 162 -4.82 2.22 13.93
CA LEU A 162 -3.72 2.42 12.98
C LEU A 162 -4.07 3.48 11.93
N LYS A 163 -5.30 3.44 11.40
CA LYS A 163 -5.79 4.46 10.47
C LYS A 163 -5.87 5.83 11.14
N TYR A 164 -6.50 5.92 12.31
CA TYR A 164 -6.60 7.16 13.09
C TYR A 164 -5.23 7.80 13.29
N ARG A 165 -4.24 7.04 13.77
CA ARG A 165 -2.88 7.54 13.99
C ARG A 165 -2.28 8.15 12.72
N THR A 166 -2.42 7.47 11.57
CA THR A 166 -1.87 7.98 10.31
C THR A 166 -2.50 9.32 9.92
N GLU A 167 -3.82 9.43 9.95
CA GLU A 167 -4.52 10.67 9.56
C GLU A 167 -4.25 11.80 10.57
N GLU A 168 -4.26 11.49 11.87
CA GLU A 168 -3.96 12.44 12.95
C GLU A 168 -2.54 12.99 12.80
N CYS A 169 -1.56 12.13 12.55
CA CYS A 169 -0.17 12.56 12.48
C CYS A 169 0.17 13.31 11.20
N GLU A 170 -0.53 13.04 10.09
CA GLU A 170 -0.44 13.87 8.89
C GLU A 170 -0.94 15.29 9.14
N LEU A 171 -2.07 15.42 9.87
CA LEU A 171 -2.57 16.71 10.31
C LEU A 171 -1.56 17.43 11.21
N VAL A 172 -1.03 16.75 12.24
CA VAL A 172 -0.01 17.32 13.14
C VAL A 172 1.21 17.83 12.37
N GLY A 173 1.73 17.04 11.42
CA GLY A 173 2.84 17.45 10.57
C GLY A 173 2.52 18.69 9.73
N SER A 174 1.34 18.71 9.10
CA SER A 174 0.86 19.83 8.29
C SER A 174 0.67 21.12 9.08
N LEU A 175 0.23 21.03 10.33
CA LEU A 175 -0.02 22.18 11.20
C LEU A 175 1.28 22.86 11.70
N THR A 176 2.44 22.25 11.51
CA THR A 176 3.72 22.83 11.98
C THR A 176 4.14 24.09 11.21
N GLY A 177 3.62 24.30 9.99
CA GLY A 177 4.03 25.40 9.12
C GLY A 177 5.49 25.31 8.64
N ALA A 178 6.17 24.19 8.87
CA ALA A 178 7.57 24.01 8.52
C ALA A 178 7.76 23.77 7.01
N GLY A 179 8.91 24.20 6.47
CA GLY A 179 9.25 24.01 5.06
C GLY A 179 9.97 22.69 4.76
N GLY A 180 10.10 22.36 3.48
CA GLY A 180 10.83 21.17 3.03
C GLY A 180 10.22 19.87 3.53
N THR A 181 11.06 18.97 4.06
CA THR A 181 10.62 17.67 4.60
C THR A 181 10.42 17.67 6.12
N TRP A 182 10.41 18.83 6.76
CA TRP A 182 10.11 18.93 8.19
C TRP A 182 8.68 18.50 8.55
N PRO A 183 7.61 18.85 7.79
CA PRO A 183 6.25 18.37 8.09
C PRO A 183 6.15 16.85 8.19
N SER A 184 6.75 16.11 7.25
CA SER A 184 6.76 14.64 7.29
C SER A 184 7.59 14.10 8.45
N THR A 185 8.69 14.78 8.81
CA THR A 185 9.50 14.43 9.99
C THR A 185 8.68 14.56 11.28
N TYR A 186 7.88 15.64 11.41
CA TYR A 186 6.98 15.83 12.54
C TYR A 186 5.83 14.80 12.55
N ALA A 187 5.27 14.47 11.39
CA ALA A 187 4.27 13.40 11.26
C ALA A 187 4.84 12.04 11.72
N ASN A 188 6.06 11.68 11.30
CA ASN A 188 6.73 10.45 11.75
C ASN A 188 6.96 10.45 13.27
N LYS A 189 7.38 11.58 13.84
CA LYS A 189 7.56 11.72 15.29
C LYS A 189 6.23 11.52 16.04
N CYS A 190 5.15 12.09 15.54
CA CYS A 190 3.80 11.85 16.06
C CYS A 190 3.46 10.36 16.02
N ALA A 191 3.71 9.69 14.89
CA ALA A 191 3.36 8.28 14.71
C ALA A 191 4.13 7.36 15.66
N VAL A 192 5.43 7.61 15.88
CA VAL A 192 6.24 6.91 16.90
C VAL A 192 5.62 7.08 18.29
N ASN A 193 5.34 8.32 18.70
CA ASN A 193 4.78 8.63 20.01
C ASN A 193 3.45 7.92 20.27
N HIS A 194 2.53 7.96 19.30
CA HIS A 194 1.24 7.27 19.41
C HIS A 194 1.42 5.75 19.47
N THR A 195 2.35 5.19 18.70
CA THR A 195 2.65 3.75 18.69
C THR A 195 3.20 3.29 20.04
N ASP A 196 4.11 4.05 20.63
CA ASP A 196 4.64 3.75 21.95
C ASP A 196 3.58 3.85 23.05
N GLN A 197 2.73 4.88 23.01
CA GLN A 197 1.60 5.01 23.93
C GLN A 197 0.64 3.81 23.83
N ARG A 198 0.32 3.39 22.60
CA ARG A 198 -0.53 2.25 22.35
C ARG A 198 0.10 0.95 22.85
N LEU A 199 1.39 0.74 22.58
CA LEU A 199 2.14 -0.40 23.06
C LEU A 199 2.15 -0.48 24.59
N ARG A 200 2.33 0.66 25.29
CA ARG A 200 2.22 0.70 26.76
C ARG A 200 0.85 0.26 27.26
N ARG A 201 -0.24 0.75 26.65
CA ARG A 201 -1.61 0.37 27.01
C ARG A 201 -1.90 -1.11 26.75
N VAL A 202 -1.43 -1.66 25.63
CA VAL A 202 -1.58 -3.10 25.35
C VAL A 202 -0.81 -3.94 26.37
N ARG A 203 0.43 -3.57 26.70
CA ARG A 203 1.21 -4.26 27.74
C ARG A 203 0.55 -4.19 29.11
N ALA A 204 0.05 -3.02 29.49
CA ALA A 204 -0.66 -2.84 30.75
C ALA A 204 -1.94 -3.69 30.80
N ALA A 205 -2.66 -3.82 29.69
CA ALA A 205 -3.84 -4.69 29.61
C ALA A 205 -3.47 -6.17 29.81
N ILE A 206 -2.41 -6.65 29.14
CA ILE A 206 -1.90 -8.02 29.32
C ILE A 206 -1.54 -8.27 30.78
N GLN A 207 -0.70 -7.41 31.36
CA GLN A 207 -0.27 -7.53 32.76
C GLN A 207 -1.43 -7.48 33.75
N CYS A 208 -2.46 -6.68 33.46
CA CYS A 208 -3.66 -6.63 34.27
C CYS A 208 -4.43 -7.95 34.22
N ILE A 209 -4.61 -8.55 33.03
CA ILE A 209 -5.31 -9.83 32.87
C ILE A 209 -4.53 -10.99 33.51
N GLU A 210 -3.21 -11.00 33.37
CA GLU A 210 -2.35 -12.05 33.96
C GLU A 210 -2.46 -12.11 35.49
N LYS A 211 -2.70 -10.97 36.15
CA LYS A 211 -2.92 -10.88 37.61
C LYS A 211 -4.27 -11.40 38.06
N ILE A 212 -5.23 -11.56 37.15
CA ILE A 212 -6.54 -12.13 37.49
C ILE A 212 -6.39 -13.66 37.57
N PRO A 213 -6.89 -14.30 38.65
CA PRO A 213 -6.97 -15.77 38.73
C PRO A 213 -7.69 -16.37 37.52
N ASN A 214 -7.22 -17.51 37.02
CA ASN A 214 -7.72 -18.12 35.77
C ASN A 214 -9.24 -18.28 35.77
N GLU A 215 -9.81 -18.72 36.89
CA GLU A 215 -11.23 -18.95 37.10
C GLU A 215 -12.09 -17.68 37.09
N LYS A 216 -11.49 -16.50 37.28
CA LYS A 216 -12.16 -15.20 37.28
C LYS A 216 -11.93 -14.38 36.01
N ARG A 217 -10.93 -14.75 35.20
CA ARG A 217 -10.50 -13.98 34.01
C ARG A 217 -11.65 -13.64 33.08
N LEU A 218 -12.52 -14.61 32.79
CA LEU A 218 -13.63 -14.40 31.86
C LEU A 218 -14.54 -13.22 32.26
N PHE A 219 -14.78 -13.04 33.56
CA PHE A 219 -15.70 -12.03 34.09
C PHE A 219 -14.99 -10.69 34.36
N GLU A 220 -13.72 -10.72 34.76
CA GLU A 220 -13.00 -9.53 35.23
C GLU A 220 -12.09 -8.89 34.17
N GLN A 221 -11.67 -9.63 33.13
CA GLN A 221 -10.71 -9.14 32.12
C GLN A 221 -11.16 -7.88 31.38
N ASN A 222 -12.48 -7.65 31.27
CA ASN A 222 -13.03 -6.51 30.54
C ASN A 222 -12.57 -5.17 31.15
N ASN A 223 -12.37 -5.11 32.47
CA ASN A 223 -11.88 -3.91 33.15
C ASN A 223 -10.44 -3.56 32.72
N CYS A 224 -9.61 -4.57 32.45
CA CYS A 224 -8.24 -4.38 31.99
C CYS A 224 -8.14 -3.82 30.55
N LEU A 225 -9.19 -4.02 29.74
CA LEU A 225 -9.23 -3.66 28.33
C LEU A 225 -9.72 -2.23 28.10
N GLN A 226 -10.35 -1.59 29.08
CA GLN A 226 -11.00 -0.28 28.92
C GLN A 226 -10.03 0.81 28.42
N GLN A 227 -8.77 0.79 28.88
CA GLN A 227 -7.72 1.72 28.45
C GLN A 227 -7.38 1.66 26.95
N LEU A 228 -7.82 0.62 26.23
CA LEU A 228 -7.63 0.50 24.78
C LEU A 228 -8.63 1.34 23.98
N ALA A 229 -9.65 1.92 24.62
CA ALA A 229 -10.63 2.82 24.02
C ALA A 229 -10.58 4.23 24.66
N PRO A 230 -9.45 4.96 24.56
CA PRO A 230 -9.17 6.16 25.34
C PRO A 230 -10.08 7.36 25.04
N LEU A 231 -10.72 7.40 23.87
CA LEU A 231 -11.58 8.51 23.45
C LEU A 231 -13.00 8.43 24.05
N THR A 232 -13.35 7.29 24.61
CA THR A 232 -14.71 7.00 25.09
C THR A 232 -14.73 6.51 26.53
N ASN A 233 -13.56 6.31 27.14
CA ASN A 233 -13.48 5.83 28.51
C ASN A 233 -13.70 7.00 29.48
N LYS A 234 -14.64 6.82 30.41
CA LYS A 234 -14.93 7.78 31.48
C LYS A 234 -13.83 7.78 32.53
#